data_AF-A0A7G2JY36-F1
#
_entry.id   AF-A0A7G2JY36-F1
#
_cell.length_a   1.000
_cell.length_b   1.000
_cell.length_c   1.000
_cell.angle_alpha   90.00
_cell.angle_beta   90.00
_cell.angle_gamma   90.00
#
_symmetry.space_group_name_H-M   'P 1'
#
loop_
_entity.id
_entity.type
_entity.pdbx_description
1 polymer ?
#
loop_
_entity_poly.entity_id
_entity_poly.type
_entity_poly.pdbx_seq_one_letter_code
_entity_poly.pdbx_strand_id
1 'polypeptide(L)'
;FSTQVEKGVLFAKGALLRTGIVLYGFRLTFGDIADVGLNAVVTDAIMLISTFFFTALLGIRYLKMDKQLVYLTGAGCSICGAAAVMAAEPVIKAESHKVSVAIAVVVIFGTLSIFTYPFFYTWSQDLI
;
A
#
# COMPACT_ATOMS: atom_id res chain seq x y z
N PHE A 1 32.02 -2.41 7.19
CA PHE A 1 30.89 -2.80 8.07
C PHE A 1 29.50 -2.55 7.46
N SER A 2 29.31 -1.59 6.54
CA SER A 2 27.98 -1.29 5.96
C SER A 2 27.46 -2.30 4.91
N THR A 3 28.32 -3.03 4.19
CA THR A 3 27.88 -3.89 3.07
C THR A 3 27.19 -5.20 3.47
N GLN A 4 27.48 -5.73 4.66
CA GLN A 4 26.84 -6.97 5.15
C GLN A 4 25.44 -6.70 5.71
N VAL A 5 25.25 -5.54 6.34
CA VAL A 5 23.94 -5.12 6.87
C VAL A 5 22.96 -4.82 5.74
N GLU A 6 23.42 -4.14 4.68
CA GLU A 6 22.60 -3.83 3.51
C GLU A 6 22.08 -5.10 2.81
N LYS A 7 22.95 -6.10 2.59
CA LYS A 7 22.57 -7.40 2.01
C LYS A 7 21.59 -8.17 2.91
N GLY A 8 21.81 -8.14 4.23
CA GLY A 8 20.90 -8.78 5.20
C GLY A 8 19.52 -8.13 5.24
N VAL A 9 19.45 -6.80 5.19
CA VAL A 9 18.19 -6.05 5.15
C VAL A 9 17.44 -6.28 3.83
N LEU A 10 18.14 -6.34 2.69
CA LEU A 10 17.52 -6.70 1.42
C LEU A 10 16.95 -8.12 1.43
N PHE A 11 17.68 -9.08 2.02
CA PHE A 11 17.20 -10.45 2.15
C PHE A 11 15.94 -10.54 3.04
N ALA A 12 15.93 -9.81 4.16
CA ALA A 12 14.78 -9.76 5.06
C ALA A 12 13.56 -9.09 4.41
N LYS A 13 13.74 -7.93 3.76
CA LYS A 13 12.65 -7.22 3.06
C LYS A 13 12.12 -7.97 1.85
N GLY A 14 12.95 -8.77 1.18
CA GLY A 14 12.56 -9.55 0.01
C GLY A 14 12.01 -10.92 0.38
N ALA A 15 12.89 -11.84 0.76
CA ALA A 15 12.55 -13.25 0.95
C ALA A 15 11.66 -13.46 2.18
N LEU A 16 11.99 -12.81 3.30
CA LEU A 16 11.32 -13.04 4.58
C LEU A 16 9.94 -12.37 4.62
N LEU A 17 9.84 -11.11 4.16
CA LEU A 17 8.57 -10.40 4.03
C LEU A 17 7.61 -11.12 3.06
N ARG A 18 8.09 -11.56 1.90
CA ARG A 18 7.25 -12.26 0.91
C ARG A 18 6.75 -13.59 1.41
N THR A 19 7.61 -14.36 2.09
CA THR A 19 7.22 -15.63 2.72
C THR A 19 6.15 -15.39 3.79
N GLY A 20 6.31 -14.34 4.59
CA GLY A 20 5.31 -13.91 5.58
C GLY A 20 3.96 -13.56 4.95
N ILE A 21 3.94 -12.81 3.84
CA ILE A 21 2.71 -12.43 3.12
C ILE A 21 1.99 -13.68 2.56
N VAL A 22 2.73 -14.66 2.03
CA VAL A 22 2.14 -15.92 1.52
C VAL A 22 1.51 -16.74 2.65
N LEU A 23 2.23 -16.89 3.78
CA LEU A 23 1.70 -17.58 4.96
C LEU A 23 0.49 -16.84 5.57
N TYR A 24 0.53 -15.51 5.59
CA TYR A 24 -0.58 -14.67 6.04
C TYR A 24 -1.81 -14.86 5.16
N GLY A 25 -1.63 -14.89 3.83
CA GLY A 25 -2.71 -15.19 2.88
C GLY A 25 -3.28 -16.60 3.05
N PHE A 26 -2.44 -17.60 3.30
CA PHE A 26 -2.91 -18.97 3.57
C PHE A 26 -3.72 -19.03 4.88
N ARG A 27 -3.29 -18.33 5.93
CA ARG A 27 -4.04 -18.21 7.19
C ARG A 27 -5.40 -17.52 7.00
N LEU A 28 -5.44 -16.41 6.26
CA LEU A 28 -6.67 -15.67 5.94
C LEU A 28 -7.64 -16.49 5.09
N THR A 29 -7.13 -17.24 4.10
CA THR A 29 -7.94 -18.06 3.17
C THR A 29 -8.75 -19.15 3.86
N PHE A 30 -8.39 -19.61 5.06
CA PHE A 30 -9.19 -20.59 5.80
C PHE A 30 -10.04 -19.97 6.92
N GLY A 31 -9.57 -18.88 7.54
CA GLY A 31 -10.31 -18.20 8.62
C GLY A 31 -11.42 -17.29 8.12
N ASP A 32 -11.09 -16.34 7.25
CA ASP A 32 -12.03 -15.32 6.78
C ASP A 32 -12.95 -15.84 5.67
N ILE A 33 -12.50 -16.85 4.92
CA ILE A 33 -13.31 -17.47 3.88
C ILE A 33 -14.44 -18.34 4.45
N ALA A 34 -14.24 -18.92 5.63
CA ALA A 34 -15.23 -19.75 6.30
C ALA A 34 -16.41 -18.91 6.86
N ASP A 35 -16.18 -17.66 7.23
CA ASP A 35 -17.19 -16.79 7.85
C ASP A 35 -17.78 -15.75 6.88
N VAL A 36 -16.97 -15.20 5.96
CA VAL A 36 -17.36 -14.03 5.14
C VAL A 36 -17.02 -14.20 3.65
N GLY A 37 -16.47 -15.34 3.25
CA GLY A 37 -15.46 -15.44 2.19
C GLY A 37 -15.67 -14.81 0.83
N LEU A 38 -16.90 -14.71 0.34
CA LEU A 38 -17.16 -14.01 -0.93
C LEU A 38 -17.40 -12.50 -0.72
N ASN A 39 -18.06 -12.13 0.38
CA ASN A 39 -18.38 -10.73 0.68
C ASN A 39 -17.14 -9.91 1.03
N ALA A 40 -16.17 -10.49 1.75
CA ALA A 40 -14.91 -9.81 2.06
C ALA A 40 -14.14 -9.45 0.79
N VAL A 41 -13.96 -10.43 -0.11
CA VAL A 41 -13.24 -10.23 -1.39
C VAL A 41 -13.93 -9.20 -2.27
N VAL A 42 -15.27 -9.23 -2.36
CA VAL A 42 -16.04 -8.25 -3.15
C VAL A 42 -15.91 -6.85 -2.56
N THR A 43 -15.99 -6.71 -1.24
CA THR A 43 -15.85 -5.42 -0.56
C THR A 43 -14.46 -4.83 -0.78
N ASP A 44 -13.41 -5.65 -0.62
CA ASP A 44 -12.03 -5.24 -0.88
C ASP A 44 -11.86 -4.83 -2.35
N ALA A 45 -12.36 -5.61 -3.30
CA ALA A 45 -12.28 -5.28 -4.72
C ALA A 45 -12.96 -3.93 -5.03
N ILE A 46 -14.15 -3.69 -4.49
CA ILE A 46 -14.86 -2.41 -4.67
C ILE A 46 -14.08 -1.27 -4.03
N MET A 47 -13.57 -1.44 -2.82
CA MET A 47 -12.76 -0.43 -2.12
C MET A 47 -11.48 -0.09 -2.91
N LEU A 48 -10.78 -1.11 -3.40
CA LEU A 48 -9.56 -0.96 -4.20
C LEU A 48 -9.85 -0.22 -5.50
N ILE A 49 -10.85 -0.67 -6.27
CA ILE A 49 -11.22 -0.05 -7.54
C ILE A 49 -11.67 1.39 -7.32
N SER A 50 -12.51 1.65 -6.31
CA SER A 50 -12.98 3.00 -5.98
C SER A 50 -11.82 3.92 -5.62
N THR A 51 -10.94 3.50 -4.71
CA THR A 51 -9.77 4.28 -4.27
C THR A 51 -8.79 4.52 -5.42
N PHE A 52 -8.52 3.49 -6.22
CA PHE A 52 -7.63 3.60 -7.38
C PHE A 52 -8.20 4.55 -8.43
N PHE A 53 -9.50 4.45 -8.71
CA PHE A 53 -10.19 5.33 -9.65
C PHE A 53 -10.20 6.78 -9.14
N PHE A 54 -10.49 7.00 -7.85
CA PHE A 54 -10.44 8.32 -7.24
C PHE A 54 -9.04 8.93 -7.33
N THR A 55 -8.02 8.13 -7.00
CA THR A 55 -6.61 8.55 -7.06
C THR A 55 -6.18 8.85 -8.50
N ALA A 56 -6.59 8.03 -9.47
CA ALA A 56 -6.30 8.26 -10.88
C ALA A 56 -7.00 9.53 -11.40
N LEU A 57 -8.27 9.73 -11.03
CA LEU A 57 -9.05 10.88 -11.45
C LEU A 57 -8.47 12.17 -10.85
N LEU A 58 -8.24 12.23 -9.55
CA LEU A 58 -7.62 13.39 -8.89
C LEU A 58 -6.18 13.62 -9.37
N GLY A 59 -5.36 12.57 -9.46
CA GLY A 59 -3.96 12.67 -9.87
C GLY A 59 -3.78 13.19 -11.29
N ILE A 60 -4.60 12.70 -12.23
CA ILE A 60 -4.51 13.11 -13.65
C ILE A 60 -5.24 14.45 -13.88
N ARG A 61 -6.43 14.63 -13.29
CA ARG A 61 -7.30 15.79 -13.57
C ARG A 61 -6.90 17.04 -12.78
N TYR A 62 -6.57 16.90 -11.50
CA TYR A 62 -6.27 18.03 -10.61
C TYR A 62 -4.77 18.32 -10.52
N LEU A 63 -3.92 17.29 -10.43
CA LEU A 63 -2.48 17.48 -10.22
C LEU A 63 -1.66 17.56 -11.53
N LYS A 64 -2.25 17.32 -12.71
CA LYS A 64 -1.56 17.28 -14.03
C LYS A 64 -0.24 16.48 -13.98
N MET A 65 -0.23 15.43 -13.17
CA MET A 65 0.99 14.71 -12.84
C MET A 65 1.29 13.65 -13.88
N ASP A 66 2.56 13.25 -13.99
CA ASP A 66 2.99 12.23 -14.94
C ASP A 66 2.21 10.92 -14.72
N LYS A 67 1.72 10.30 -15.79
CA LYS A 67 0.90 9.09 -15.74
C LYS A 67 1.58 7.98 -14.93
N GLN A 68 2.89 7.81 -15.07
CA GLN A 68 3.65 6.79 -14.33
C GLN A 68 3.58 7.03 -12.83
N LEU A 69 3.72 8.30 -12.40
CA LEU A 69 3.66 8.66 -10.98
C LEU A 69 2.26 8.46 -10.41
N VAL A 70 1.20 8.77 -11.17
CA VAL A 70 -0.18 8.55 -10.73
C VAL A 70 -0.50 7.06 -10.59
N TYR A 71 -0.07 6.21 -11.54
CA TYR A 71 -0.30 4.77 -11.45
C TYR A 71 0.48 4.13 -10.29
N LEU A 72 1.74 4.55 -10.05
CA LEU A 72 2.52 4.10 -8.89
C LEU A 72 1.84 4.47 -7.58
N THR A 73 1.49 5.75 -7.41
CA THR A 73 0.86 6.25 -6.19
C THR A 73 -0.53 5.63 -5.98
N GLY A 74 -1.32 5.45 -7.05
CA GLY A 74 -2.62 4.78 -6.99
C GLY A 74 -2.51 3.32 -6.54
N ALA A 75 -1.54 2.57 -7.09
CA ALA A 75 -1.27 1.20 -6.66
C ALA A 75 -0.79 1.14 -5.20
N GLY A 76 0.06 2.10 -4.81
CA GLY A 76 0.56 2.23 -3.44
C GLY A 76 -0.55 2.53 -2.43
N CYS A 77 -1.36 3.56 -2.67
CA CYS A 77 -2.40 4.00 -1.73
C CYS A 77 -3.56 3.03 -1.60
N SER A 78 -3.85 2.19 -2.60
CA SER A 78 -4.98 1.25 -2.55
C SER A 78 -4.61 -0.10 -1.97
N ILE A 79 -3.44 -0.67 -2.30
CA ILE A 79 -3.16 -2.10 -2.03
C ILE A 79 -2.44 -2.30 -0.69
N CYS A 80 -1.16 -1.97 -0.64
CA CYS A 80 -0.31 -2.26 0.53
C CYS A 80 0.88 -1.29 0.66
N GLY A 81 0.76 -0.09 0.07
CA GLY A 81 1.76 0.96 0.21
C GLY A 81 3.01 0.73 -0.65
N ALA A 82 4.18 0.86 -0.02
CA ALA A 82 5.48 0.80 -0.70
C ALA A 82 5.73 -0.53 -1.42
N ALA A 83 5.22 -1.65 -0.89
CA ALA A 83 5.37 -2.97 -1.51
C ALA A 83 4.70 -3.04 -2.88
N ALA A 84 3.51 -2.44 -3.02
CA ALA A 84 2.79 -2.37 -4.30
C ALA A 84 3.52 -1.48 -5.32
N VAL A 85 4.10 -0.36 -4.85
CA VAL A 85 4.86 0.56 -5.71
C VAL A 85 6.09 -0.13 -6.31
N MET A 86 6.87 -0.85 -5.50
CA MET A 86 8.04 -1.61 -5.96
C MET A 86 7.66 -2.74 -6.92
N ALA A 87 6.50 -3.37 -6.73
CA ALA A 87 6.01 -4.39 -7.66
C ALA A 87 5.54 -3.81 -9.00
N ALA A 88 4.99 -2.60 -8.99
CA ALA A 88 4.49 -1.91 -10.18
C ALA A 88 5.60 -1.25 -11.02
N GLU A 89 6.69 -0.78 -10.39
CA GLU A 89 7.85 -0.14 -11.05
C GLU A 89 8.29 -0.83 -12.36
N PRO A 90 8.62 -2.14 -12.38
CA PRO A 90 9.07 -2.81 -13.60
C PRO A 90 7.97 -2.98 -14.67
N VAL A 91 6.68 -2.97 -14.29
CA VAL A 91 5.55 -3.16 -15.21
C VAL A 91 5.30 -1.91 -16.05
N ILE A 92 5.36 -0.73 -15.42
CA ILE A 92 5.11 0.57 -16.07
C ILE A 92 6.40 1.26 -16.55
N LYS A 93 7.56 0.62 -16.35
CA LYS A 93 8.89 1.15 -16.71
C LYS A 93 9.07 2.59 -16.23
N ALA A 94 8.70 2.82 -14.97
CA ALA A 94 8.78 4.15 -14.38
C ALA A 94 10.23 4.54 -14.09
N GLU A 95 10.54 5.83 -14.21
CA GLU A 95 11.85 6.33 -13.78
C GLU A 95 12.01 6.19 -12.26
N SER A 96 13.19 5.77 -11.82
CA SER A 96 13.54 5.57 -10.41
C SER A 96 13.30 6.81 -9.53
N HIS A 97 13.44 8.01 -10.12
CA HIS A 97 13.10 9.27 -9.47
C HIS A 97 11.60 9.35 -9.12
N LYS A 98 10.71 8.96 -10.04
CA LYS A 98 9.24 8.98 -9.83
C LYS A 98 8.82 7.92 -8.81
N VAL A 99 9.43 6.74 -8.85
CA VAL A 99 9.17 5.65 -7.88
C VAL A 99 9.50 6.10 -6.46
N SER A 100 10.68 6.69 -6.26
CA SER A 100 11.10 7.17 -4.94
C SER A 100 10.16 8.24 -4.38
N VAL A 101 9.72 9.17 -5.23
CA VAL A 101 8.75 10.21 -4.84
C VAL A 101 7.39 9.61 -4.47
N ALA A 102 6.90 8.64 -5.24
CA ALA A 102 5.65 7.94 -4.93
C ALA A 102 5.72 7.24 -3.56
N ILE A 103 6.80 6.48 -3.30
CA ILE A 103 6.99 5.79 -2.03
C ILE A 103 7.01 6.80 -0.88
N ALA A 104 7.75 7.91 -1.01
CA ALA A 104 7.84 8.92 0.03
C ALA A 104 6.46 9.49 0.40
N VAL A 105 5.67 9.90 -0.60
CA VAL A 105 4.33 10.46 -0.37
C VAL A 105 3.40 9.43 0.27
N VAL A 106 3.39 8.19 -0.23
CA VAL A 106 2.57 7.11 0.31
C VAL A 106 2.92 6.81 1.78
N VAL A 107 4.21 6.78 2.11
CA VAL A 107 4.68 6.53 3.48
C VAL A 107 4.36 7.70 4.40
N ILE A 108 4.54 8.95 3.95
CA ILE A 108 4.18 10.14 4.73
C ILE A 108 2.69 10.12 5.04
N PHE A 109 1.85 9.88 4.03
CA PHE A 109 0.40 9.84 4.20
C PHE A 109 -0.04 8.68 5.10
N GLY A 110 0.53 7.49 4.92
CA GLY A 110 0.24 6.33 5.77
C GLY A 110 0.69 6.52 7.22
N THR A 111 1.84 7.15 7.44
CA THR A 111 2.32 7.50 8.79
C THR A 111 1.41 8.53 9.44
N LEU A 112 0.96 9.52 8.67
CA LEU A 112 -0.03 10.50 9.12
C LEU A 112 -1.31 9.78 9.55
N SER A 113 -1.83 8.84 8.75
CA SER A 113 -3.02 8.06 9.08
C SER A 113 -2.84 7.23 10.36
N ILE A 114 -1.69 6.58 10.54
CA ILE A 114 -1.37 5.84 11.78
C ILE A 114 -1.40 6.76 13.00
N PHE A 115 -1.00 8.02 12.85
CA PHE A 115 -1.00 8.99 13.95
C PHE A 115 -2.37 9.65 14.17
N THR A 116 -3.13 9.88 13.09
CA THR A 116 -4.48 10.43 13.14
C THR A 116 -5.46 9.43 13.78
N TYR A 117 -5.29 8.13 13.55
CA TYR A 117 -6.17 7.09 14.09
C TYR A 117 -6.29 7.11 15.63
N PRO A 118 -5.20 7.08 16.43
CA PRO A 118 -5.29 7.19 17.88
C PRO A 118 -5.76 8.58 18.33
N PHE A 119 -5.43 9.65 17.62
CA PHE A 119 -5.88 11.01 17.96
C PHE A 119 -7.41 11.15 17.83
N PHE A 120 -7.97 10.57 16.77
CA PHE A 120 -9.41 10.53 16.55
C PHE A 120 -10.10 9.57 17.53
N TYR A 121 -9.46 8.44 17.85
CA TYR A 121 -9.96 7.49 18.84
C TYR A 121 -10.00 8.11 20.25
N THR A 122 -8.98 8.88 20.65
CA THR A 122 -8.98 9.63 21.91
C THR A 122 -10.14 10.64 21.96
N TRP A 123 -10.38 11.40 20.89
CA TRP A 123 -11.50 12.34 20.83
C TRP A 123 -12.89 11.68 20.87
N SER A 124 -13.02 10.46 20.33
CA SER A 124 -14.27 9.69 20.41
C SER A 124 -14.53 9.05 21.79
N GLN A 125 -13.50 8.83 22.62
CA GLN A 125 -13.68 8.34 23.99
C GLN A 125 -14.13 9.42 24.98
N ASP A 126 -13.82 10.70 24.75
CA ASP A 126 -14.33 11.81 25.59
C ASP A 126 -15.84 12.07 25.40
N LEU A 127 -16.49 11.39 24.44
CA LEU A 127 -17.90 11.57 24.06
C LEU A 127 -18.80 10.34 24.36
N ILE A 128 -18.26 9.31 25.03
CA ILE A 128 -18.99 8.10 25.50
C ILE A 128 -18.99 8.02 27.02
#